data_AF-A0A7V5PQW2-F1
#
_entry.id   AF-A0A7V5PQW2-F1
#
_cell.length_a   1.000
_cell.length_b   1.000
_cell.length_c   1.000
_cell.angle_alpha   90.00
_cell.angle_beta   90.00
_cell.angle_gamma   90.00
#
_symmetry.space_group_name_H-M   'P 1'
#
loop_
_entity.id
_entity.type
_entity.pdbx_description
1 polymer ?
#
loop_
_entity_poly.entity_id
_entity_poly.type
_entity_poly.pdbx_seq_one_letter_code
_entity_poly.pdbx_strand_id
1 'polypeptide(L)'
;GSGGSMNNLLGEVISQAGLRQLRISETQKLRHVTSFFNGKATTPYPLEDQVEIKSDIDPAAYASHPEMEAYTITGELIKRLQNNPYAFILVNYPNGDMVGHTGDFDAAKRAVEVVDECIGKLVPRLLELDAHILITADHGNSEQMIDYETGMVKTSHTTFPVELIYVAKDAHKRKLKKEGKLADIAPTVLYLLGLEIPEDMTAEVLFEGQ
;
A
#
# COMPACT_ATOMS: atom_id res chain seq x y z
N GLY A 1 15.24 -29.89 1.43
CA GLY A 1 14.66 -29.14 0.31
C GLY A 1 15.17 -27.72 0.41
N SER A 2 15.88 -27.23 -0.61
CA SER A 2 16.34 -25.84 -0.67
C SER A 2 15.13 -24.92 -0.69
N GLY A 3 14.77 -24.36 0.47
CA GLY A 3 13.82 -23.26 0.54
C GLY A 3 14.37 -22.14 -0.35
N GLY A 4 13.62 -21.77 -1.39
CA GLY A 4 14.03 -20.71 -2.31
C GLY A 4 14.33 -19.45 -1.51
N SER A 5 15.53 -18.93 -1.66
CA SER A 5 15.90 -17.62 -1.12
C SER A 5 15.09 -16.55 -1.84
N MET A 6 14.47 -15.61 -1.11
CA MET A 6 13.86 -14.41 -1.70
C MET A 6 14.92 -13.32 -1.78
N ASN A 7 15.69 -13.31 -2.87
CA ASN A 7 16.71 -12.31 -3.13
C ASN A 7 16.14 -11.15 -3.95
N ASN A 8 16.79 -9.99 -3.88
CA ASN A 8 16.51 -8.83 -4.74
C ASN A 8 15.04 -8.38 -4.67
N LEU A 9 14.48 -8.39 -3.46
CA LEU A 9 13.16 -7.81 -3.21
C LEU A 9 13.21 -6.28 -3.43
N LEU A 10 12.06 -5.67 -3.70
CA LEU A 10 11.98 -4.24 -4.03
C LEU A 10 12.73 -3.34 -3.02
N GLY A 11 12.51 -3.58 -1.72
CA GLY A 11 13.20 -2.82 -0.67
C GLY A 11 14.72 -3.00 -0.69
N GLU A 12 15.19 -4.21 -1.02
CA GLU A 12 16.61 -4.52 -1.13
C GLU A 12 17.25 -3.78 -2.31
N VAL A 13 16.64 -3.84 -3.50
CA VAL A 13 17.15 -3.19 -4.72
C VAL A 13 17.23 -1.67 -4.54
N ILE A 14 16.20 -1.05 -3.95
CA ILE A 14 16.20 0.39 -3.66
C ILE A 14 17.34 0.76 -2.68
N SER A 15 17.55 -0.07 -1.66
CA SER A 15 18.63 0.12 -0.69
C SER A 15 20.02 -0.02 -1.32
N GLN A 16 20.22 -1.04 -2.17
CA GLN A 16 21.47 -1.25 -2.92
C GLN A 16 21.78 -0.09 -3.88
N ALA A 17 20.76 0.56 -4.43
CA ALA A 17 20.89 1.79 -5.21
C ALA A 17 21.23 3.03 -4.37
N GLY A 18 21.37 2.91 -3.05
CA GLY A 18 21.67 4.01 -2.14
C GLY A 18 20.51 4.99 -1.94
N LEU A 19 19.29 4.58 -2.25
CA LEU A 19 18.09 5.41 -2.15
C LEU A 19 17.38 5.21 -0.82
N ARG A 20 16.93 6.31 -0.23
CA ARG A 20 16.12 6.31 0.99
C ARG A 20 14.69 5.88 0.69
N GLN A 21 14.14 5.06 1.57
CA GLN A 21 12.77 4.57 1.47
C GLN A 21 12.04 4.62 2.81
N LEU A 22 10.72 4.79 2.77
CA LEU A 22 9.86 4.88 3.94
C LEU A 22 8.80 3.76 3.94
N ARG A 23 8.61 3.11 5.08
CA ARG A 23 7.48 2.23 5.38
C ARG A 23 6.64 2.87 6.47
N ILE A 24 5.35 3.08 6.23
CA ILE A 24 4.47 3.72 7.23
C ILE A 24 3.10 3.06 7.27
N SER A 25 2.63 2.79 8.49
CA SER A 25 1.30 2.24 8.78
C SER A 25 1.03 2.40 10.27
N GLU A 26 -0.21 2.19 10.70
CA GLU A 26 -0.51 1.93 12.11
C GLU A 26 -0.18 0.50 12.55
N THR A 27 -0.21 0.27 13.87
CA THR A 27 0.19 -0.97 14.57
C THR A 27 -0.25 -2.25 13.84
N GLN A 28 -1.51 -2.32 13.41
CA GLN A 28 -2.16 -3.51 12.87
C GLN A 28 -1.53 -3.98 11.55
N LYS A 29 -1.08 -3.03 10.71
CA LYS A 29 -0.49 -3.34 9.39
C LYS A 29 0.98 -2.96 9.26
N LEU A 30 1.65 -2.53 10.33
CA LEU A 30 3.10 -2.24 10.30
C LEU A 30 3.93 -3.44 9.78
N ARG A 31 3.65 -4.66 10.26
CA ARG A 31 4.35 -5.87 9.77
C ARG A 31 4.12 -6.15 8.29
N HIS A 32 3.03 -5.64 7.71
CA HIS A 32 2.71 -5.82 6.29
C HIS A 32 3.60 -4.95 5.42
N VAL A 33 3.80 -3.68 5.80
CA VAL A 33 4.71 -2.76 5.09
C VAL A 33 6.19 -2.94 5.43
N THR A 34 6.52 -3.75 6.44
CA THR A 34 7.89 -4.02 6.87
C THR A 34 8.26 -5.47 6.57
N SER A 35 7.99 -6.38 7.51
CA SER A 35 8.47 -7.75 7.44
C SER A 35 7.91 -8.53 6.27
N PHE A 36 6.58 -8.52 6.04
CA PHE A 36 6.01 -9.25 4.91
C PHE A 36 6.48 -8.68 3.57
N PHE A 37 6.54 -7.35 3.43
CA PHE A 37 7.07 -6.69 2.24
C PHE A 37 8.55 -7.05 1.97
N ASN A 38 9.35 -7.23 3.02
CA ASN A 38 10.75 -7.64 2.95
C ASN A 38 10.92 -9.18 3.03
N GLY A 39 9.94 -9.96 2.57
CA GLY A 39 10.09 -11.43 2.49
C GLY A 39 10.24 -12.11 3.86
N LYS A 40 9.56 -11.58 4.88
CA LYS A 40 9.62 -11.98 6.30
C LYS A 40 10.94 -11.65 7.01
N ALA A 41 11.83 -10.86 6.40
CA ALA A 41 12.96 -10.28 7.13
C ALA A 41 12.46 -9.33 8.22
N THR A 42 13.12 -9.28 9.38
CA THR A 42 12.73 -8.36 10.48
C THR A 42 13.69 -7.19 10.62
N THR A 43 14.86 -7.27 9.99
CA THR A 43 15.84 -6.18 9.97
C THR A 43 15.53 -5.25 8.80
N PRO A 44 15.35 -3.93 9.02
CA PRO A 44 15.22 -2.97 7.94
C PRO A 44 16.47 -2.98 7.03
N TYR A 45 16.29 -2.76 5.74
CA TYR A 45 17.43 -2.54 4.85
C TYR A 45 18.14 -1.21 5.18
N PRO A 46 19.43 -1.04 4.82
CA PRO A 46 20.07 0.28 4.88
C PRO A 46 19.21 1.36 4.20
N LEU A 47 19.09 2.53 4.81
CA LEU A 47 18.27 3.66 4.33
C LEU A 47 16.75 3.39 4.27
N GLU A 48 16.26 2.32 4.92
CA GLU A 48 14.84 2.08 5.16
C GLU A 48 14.41 2.66 6.51
N ASP A 49 13.57 3.70 6.47
CA ASP A 49 12.90 4.22 7.65
C ASP A 49 11.56 3.48 7.84
N GLN A 50 11.27 3.03 9.06
CA GLN A 50 9.99 2.43 9.43
C GLN A 50 9.27 3.29 10.46
N VAL A 51 8.02 3.64 10.19
CA VAL A 51 7.19 4.50 11.04
C VAL A 51 5.93 3.77 11.42
N GLU A 52 5.79 3.55 12.73
CA GLU A 52 4.58 3.00 13.33
C GLU A 52 3.76 4.14 13.93
N ILE A 53 2.53 4.29 13.47
CA ILE A 53 1.53 5.06 14.20
C ILE A 53 0.91 4.13 15.24
N LYS A 54 1.15 4.41 16.52
CA LYS A 54 0.61 3.60 17.60
C LYS A 54 -0.91 3.76 17.64
N SER A 55 -1.59 2.65 17.37
CA SER A 55 -3.04 2.50 17.52
C SER A 55 -3.30 1.65 18.76
N ASP A 56 -3.97 2.24 19.75
CA ASP A 56 -4.44 1.58 20.98
C ASP A 56 -5.94 1.19 20.87
N ILE A 57 -6.52 1.32 19.67
CA ILE A 57 -7.92 1.00 19.41
C ILE A 57 -8.11 -0.52 19.40
N ASP A 58 -8.95 -1.01 20.32
CA ASP A 58 -9.33 -2.42 20.39
C ASP A 58 -10.06 -2.83 19.11
N PRO A 59 -9.77 -4.02 18.52
CA PRO A 59 -10.50 -4.52 17.37
C PRO A 59 -12.03 -4.54 17.51
N ALA A 60 -12.55 -4.75 18.72
CA ALA A 60 -13.99 -4.68 18.99
C ALA A 60 -14.58 -3.25 18.84
N ALA A 61 -13.73 -2.22 18.82
CA ALA A 61 -14.11 -0.81 18.71
C ALA A 61 -13.88 -0.23 17.31
N TYR A 62 -13.40 -0.98 16.32
CA TYR A 62 -13.19 -0.46 14.97
C TYR A 62 -14.48 0.01 14.28
N ALA A 63 -15.62 -0.62 14.58
CA ALA A 63 -16.91 -0.17 14.04
C ALA A 63 -17.31 1.23 14.55
N SER A 64 -16.94 1.58 15.79
CA SER A 64 -17.21 2.89 16.38
C SER A 64 -16.12 3.94 16.10
N HIS A 65 -14.95 3.50 15.63
CA HIS A 65 -13.81 4.35 15.24
C HIS A 65 -13.31 3.96 13.84
N PRO A 66 -14.17 4.05 12.79
CA PRO A 66 -13.82 3.62 11.43
C PRO A 66 -12.67 4.44 10.82
N GLU A 67 -12.38 5.63 11.37
CA GLU A 67 -11.24 6.45 10.99
C GLU A 67 -9.88 5.85 11.37
N MET A 68 -9.85 4.98 12.39
CA MET A 68 -8.63 4.41 12.96
C MET A 68 -7.53 5.48 13.08
N GLU A 69 -6.31 5.20 12.63
CA GLU A 69 -5.22 6.17 12.64
C GLU A 69 -4.96 6.80 11.26
N ALA A 70 -5.89 6.72 10.31
CA ALA A 70 -5.70 7.17 8.93
C ALA A 70 -5.31 8.66 8.84
N TYR A 71 -5.97 9.51 9.63
CA TYR A 71 -5.63 10.94 9.67
C TYR A 71 -4.24 11.18 10.26
N THR A 72 -3.84 10.42 11.28
CA THR A 72 -2.52 10.50 11.91
C THR A 72 -1.42 10.04 10.95
N ILE A 73 -1.63 8.92 10.24
CA ILE A 73 -0.75 8.42 9.17
C ILE A 73 -0.55 9.49 8.10
N THR A 74 -1.64 10.07 7.61
CA THR A 74 -1.62 11.11 6.57
C THR A 74 -0.86 12.34 7.04
N GLY A 75 -1.13 12.80 8.27
CA GLY A 75 -0.47 13.96 8.86
C GLY A 75 1.04 13.76 9.04
N GLU A 76 1.46 12.59 9.52
CA GLU A 76 2.88 12.24 9.66
C GLU A 76 3.57 12.17 8.30
N LEU A 77 2.91 11.57 7.30
CA LEU A 77 3.45 11.48 5.96
C LEU A 77 3.65 12.88 5.33
N ILE A 78 2.64 13.76 5.44
CA ILE A 78 2.74 15.15 4.95
C ILE A 78 3.89 15.91 5.63
N LYS A 79 4.12 15.72 6.93
CA LYS A 79 5.25 16.34 7.63
C LYS A 79 6.59 15.88 7.06
N ARG A 80 6.74 14.57 6.84
CA ARG A 80 7.97 13.99 6.28
C ARG A 80 8.27 14.45 4.86
N LEU A 81 7.22 14.67 4.07
CA LEU A 81 7.33 15.20 2.71
C LEU A 81 7.88 16.64 2.65
N GLN A 82 7.94 17.40 3.75
CA GLN A 82 8.49 18.77 3.74
C GLN A 82 9.96 18.84 3.29
N ASN A 83 10.77 17.87 3.71
CA ASN A 83 12.16 17.74 3.27
C ASN A 83 12.34 16.67 2.19
N ASN A 84 11.25 15.98 1.83
CA ASN A 84 11.14 14.86 0.91
C ASN A 84 12.42 14.01 0.73
N PRO A 85 12.92 13.33 1.76
CA PRO A 85 14.20 12.63 1.67
C PRO A 85 14.07 11.25 1.00
N TYR A 86 12.88 10.84 0.54
CA TYR A 86 12.58 9.47 0.13
C TYR A 86 12.40 9.36 -1.38
N ALA A 87 13.07 8.38 -1.98
CA ALA A 87 12.80 7.98 -3.36
C ALA A 87 11.58 7.05 -3.45
N PHE A 88 11.31 6.28 -2.39
CA PHE A 88 10.19 5.35 -2.33
C PHE A 88 9.45 5.45 -1.00
N ILE A 89 8.13 5.43 -1.06
CA ILE A 89 7.26 5.45 0.12
C ILE A 89 6.22 4.35 -0.06
N LEU A 90 6.13 3.46 0.92
CA LEU A 90 5.05 2.49 1.06
C LEU A 90 4.19 2.85 2.27
N VAL A 91 2.94 3.19 2.01
CA VAL A 91 1.92 3.47 3.03
C VAL A 91 0.80 2.44 2.96
N ASN A 92 0.34 1.96 4.12
CA ASN A 92 -0.87 1.15 4.23
C ASN A 92 -1.92 1.89 5.08
N TYR A 93 -3.15 1.95 4.56
CA TYR A 93 -4.32 2.38 5.30
C TYR A 93 -5.17 1.13 5.64
N PRO A 94 -5.21 0.68 6.90
CA PRO A 94 -5.86 -0.60 7.23
C PRO A 94 -7.39 -0.56 7.20
N ASN A 95 -7.98 0.64 7.20
CA ASN A 95 -9.38 0.91 7.49
C ASN A 95 -10.36 -0.03 6.77
N GLY A 96 -10.25 -0.14 5.44
CA GLY A 96 -11.17 -0.97 4.64
C GLY A 96 -11.15 -2.44 5.03
N ASP A 97 -10.00 -2.97 5.45
CA ASP A 97 -9.86 -4.35 5.86
C ASP A 97 -10.26 -4.57 7.33
N MET A 98 -9.67 -3.77 8.23
CA MET A 98 -9.87 -3.94 9.66
C MET A 98 -11.32 -3.64 10.07
N VAL A 99 -11.95 -2.63 9.46
CA VAL A 99 -13.37 -2.32 9.69
C VAL A 99 -14.27 -3.28 8.89
N GLY A 100 -13.85 -3.73 7.70
CA GLY A 100 -14.55 -4.76 6.93
C GLY A 100 -14.74 -6.06 7.71
N HIS A 101 -13.74 -6.48 8.49
CA HIS A 101 -13.82 -7.63 9.38
C HIS A 101 -14.87 -7.52 10.50
N THR A 102 -15.36 -6.31 10.82
CA THR A 102 -16.44 -6.13 11.82
C THR A 102 -17.79 -6.59 11.28
N GLY A 103 -17.97 -6.59 9.95
CA GLY A 103 -19.25 -6.89 9.31
C GLY A 103 -20.28 -5.75 9.38
N ASP A 104 -19.92 -4.61 9.95
CA ASP A 104 -20.79 -3.42 9.98
C ASP A 104 -20.63 -2.63 8.68
N PHE A 105 -21.70 -2.61 7.87
CA PHE A 105 -21.71 -1.95 6.58
C PHE A 105 -21.53 -0.43 6.67
N ASP A 106 -22.20 0.23 7.62
CA ASP A 106 -22.14 1.69 7.73
C ASP A 106 -20.76 2.13 8.25
N ALA A 107 -20.16 1.36 9.16
CA ALA A 107 -18.80 1.58 9.59
C ALA A 107 -17.79 1.34 8.46
N ALA A 108 -17.90 0.25 7.70
CA ALA A 108 -17.02 -0.04 6.57
C ALA A 108 -17.12 1.03 5.47
N LYS A 109 -18.33 1.51 5.18
CA LYS A 109 -18.54 2.65 4.28
C LYS A 109 -17.80 3.89 4.79
N ARG A 110 -17.95 4.24 6.07
CA ARG A 110 -17.25 5.39 6.64
C ARG A 110 -15.73 5.21 6.61
N ALA A 111 -15.24 3.99 6.83
CA ALA A 111 -13.82 3.65 6.76
C ALA A 111 -13.23 3.96 5.37
N VAL A 112 -13.95 3.59 4.30
CA VAL A 112 -13.57 3.91 2.92
C VAL A 112 -13.61 5.42 2.65
N GLU A 113 -14.65 6.13 3.12
CA GLU A 113 -14.73 7.60 3.01
C GLU A 113 -13.55 8.30 3.70
N VAL A 114 -13.13 7.82 4.88
CA VAL A 114 -11.96 8.38 5.59
C VAL A 114 -10.68 8.18 4.78
N VAL A 115 -10.49 6.99 4.19
CA VAL A 115 -9.32 6.72 3.33
C VAL A 115 -9.33 7.62 2.09
N ASP A 116 -10.49 7.81 1.47
CA ASP A 116 -10.66 8.74 0.33
C ASP A 116 -10.27 10.18 0.73
N GLU A 117 -10.76 10.68 1.87
CA GLU A 117 -10.36 12.00 2.40
C GLU A 117 -8.85 12.11 2.64
N CYS A 118 -8.21 11.05 3.15
CA CYS A 118 -6.78 11.00 3.42
C CYS A 118 -5.95 11.00 2.13
N ILE A 119 -6.32 10.17 1.16
CA ILE A 119 -5.70 10.12 -0.17
C ILE A 119 -5.89 11.47 -0.88
N GLY A 120 -7.07 12.07 -0.80
CA GLY A 120 -7.38 13.38 -1.37
C GLY A 120 -6.52 14.52 -0.81
N LYS A 121 -6.06 14.41 0.45
CA LYS A 121 -5.10 15.36 1.04
C LYS A 121 -3.66 15.06 0.65
N LEU A 122 -3.30 13.78 0.53
CA LEU A 122 -1.93 13.33 0.28
C LEU A 122 -1.50 13.51 -1.19
N VAL A 123 -2.35 13.12 -2.14
CA VAL A 123 -2.03 13.10 -3.58
C VAL A 123 -1.60 14.47 -4.12
N PRO A 124 -2.29 15.59 -3.81
CA PRO A 124 -1.84 16.91 -4.26
C PRO A 124 -0.41 17.26 -3.79
N ARG A 125 -0.09 16.92 -2.53
CA ARG A 125 1.24 17.18 -1.95
C ARG A 125 2.33 16.35 -2.64
N LEU A 126 2.03 15.09 -2.99
CA LEU A 126 2.94 14.24 -3.76
C LEU A 126 3.13 14.73 -5.20
N LEU A 127 2.06 15.23 -5.84
CA LEU A 127 2.14 15.81 -7.19
C LEU A 127 2.98 17.10 -7.24
N GLU A 128 2.92 17.94 -6.20
CA GLU A 128 3.81 19.11 -6.07
C GLU A 128 5.30 18.69 -6.09
N LEU A 129 5.62 17.51 -5.56
CA LEU A 129 6.96 16.93 -5.51
C LEU A 129 7.32 16.11 -6.76
N ASP A 130 6.48 16.16 -7.80
CA ASP A 130 6.67 15.40 -9.04
C ASP A 130 6.70 13.88 -8.84
N ALA A 131 6.06 13.38 -7.78
CA ALA A 131 6.04 11.97 -7.46
C ALA A 131 5.17 11.16 -8.45
N HIS A 132 5.59 9.91 -8.66
CA HIS A 132 4.77 8.87 -9.27
C HIS A 132 4.02 8.11 -8.18
N ILE A 133 2.68 8.04 -8.30
CA ILE A 133 1.81 7.49 -7.26
C ILE A 133 1.08 6.28 -7.83
N LEU A 134 1.19 5.15 -7.13
CA LEU A 134 0.41 3.93 -7.40
C LEU A 134 -0.55 3.72 -6.24
N ILE A 135 -1.85 3.84 -6.50
CA ILE A 135 -2.90 3.57 -5.51
C ILE A 135 -3.48 2.20 -5.83
N THR A 136 -3.37 1.27 -4.90
CA THR A 136 -3.79 -0.12 -5.06
C THR A 136 -4.12 -0.77 -3.71
N ALA A 137 -4.57 -2.01 -3.73
CA ALA A 137 -4.86 -2.81 -2.54
C ALA A 137 -4.15 -4.18 -2.62
N ASP A 138 -3.95 -4.84 -1.48
CA ASP A 138 -3.41 -6.19 -1.40
C ASP A 138 -4.48 -7.27 -1.59
N HIS A 139 -5.73 -6.97 -1.23
CA HIS A 139 -6.91 -7.79 -1.50
C HIS A 139 -8.21 -6.99 -1.28
N GLY A 140 -9.35 -7.60 -1.57
CA GLY A 140 -10.68 -7.07 -1.24
C GLY A 140 -11.18 -7.50 0.14
N ASN A 141 -12.14 -6.75 0.69
CA ASN A 141 -12.90 -7.03 1.91
C ASN A 141 -14.20 -6.17 1.92
N SER A 142 -14.05 -4.85 2.13
CA SER A 142 -15.14 -3.90 2.35
C SER A 142 -16.16 -3.74 1.21
N GLU A 143 -15.83 -4.20 0.00
CA GLU A 143 -16.73 -4.15 -1.15
C GLU A 143 -17.82 -5.22 -1.11
N GLN A 144 -17.71 -6.21 -0.22
CA GLN A 144 -18.75 -7.21 0.02
C GLN A 144 -18.95 -7.47 1.52
N MET A 145 -19.88 -6.72 2.12
CA MET A 145 -20.23 -6.81 3.55
C MET A 145 -21.35 -7.82 3.86
N ILE A 146 -21.99 -8.36 2.82
CA ILE A 146 -23.05 -9.37 2.91
C ILE A 146 -22.71 -10.50 1.94
N ASP A 147 -22.84 -11.73 2.40
CA ASP A 147 -22.77 -12.90 1.56
C ASP A 147 -24.09 -13.04 0.77
N TYR A 148 -24.04 -12.93 -0.55
CA TYR A 148 -25.24 -12.89 -1.39
C TYR A 148 -25.95 -14.24 -1.52
N GLU A 149 -25.30 -15.35 -1.16
CA GLU A 149 -25.91 -16.69 -1.21
C GLU A 149 -26.68 -16.98 0.08
N THR A 150 -26.13 -16.57 1.22
CA THR A 150 -26.68 -16.87 2.55
C THR A 150 -27.45 -15.71 3.17
N GLY A 151 -27.24 -14.48 2.68
CA GLY A 151 -27.78 -13.24 3.26
C GLY A 151 -27.14 -12.85 4.59
N MET A 152 -26.11 -13.58 5.05
CA MET A 152 -25.44 -13.31 6.31
C MET A 152 -24.37 -12.23 6.18
N VAL A 153 -24.07 -11.58 7.29
CA VAL A 153 -22.94 -10.66 7.40
C VAL A 153 -21.65 -11.37 7.00
N LYS A 154 -20.88 -10.77 6.10
CA LYS A 154 -19.60 -11.28 5.63
C LYS A 154 -18.47 -10.49 6.27
N THR A 155 -17.58 -11.20 6.94
CA THR A 155 -16.42 -10.63 7.66
C THR A 155 -15.09 -11.10 7.09
N SER A 156 -15.08 -11.84 5.97
CA SER A 156 -13.87 -12.40 5.35
C SER A 156 -13.42 -11.58 4.15
N HIS A 157 -12.19 -11.79 3.69
CA HIS A 157 -11.72 -11.22 2.42
C HIS A 157 -12.55 -11.72 1.23
N THR A 158 -12.45 -11.03 0.10
CA THR A 158 -13.00 -11.50 -1.18
C THR A 158 -11.90 -12.01 -2.10
N THR A 159 -12.32 -12.56 -3.25
CA THR A 159 -11.43 -12.93 -4.35
C THR A 159 -11.58 -11.97 -5.54
N PHE A 160 -12.16 -10.79 -5.32
CA PHE A 160 -12.32 -9.80 -6.37
C PHE A 160 -10.97 -9.19 -6.76
N PRO A 161 -10.81 -8.76 -8.03
CA PRO A 161 -9.62 -8.03 -8.43
C PRO A 161 -9.53 -6.71 -7.66
N VAL A 162 -8.30 -6.25 -7.44
CA VAL A 162 -8.00 -4.95 -6.86
C VAL A 162 -7.69 -3.95 -7.97
N GLU A 163 -8.07 -2.71 -7.76
CA GLU A 163 -7.76 -1.63 -8.69
C GLU A 163 -6.28 -1.21 -8.59
N LEU A 164 -5.76 -0.67 -9.70
CA LEU A 164 -4.50 0.04 -9.73
C LEU A 164 -4.69 1.38 -10.45
N ILE A 165 -4.52 2.46 -9.72
CA ILE A 165 -4.61 3.82 -10.24
C ILE A 165 -3.21 4.42 -10.25
N TYR A 166 -2.78 4.87 -11.43
CA TYR A 166 -1.53 5.62 -11.59
C TYR A 166 -1.81 7.11 -11.65
N VAL A 167 -1.18 7.87 -10.76
CA VAL A 167 -1.31 9.33 -10.68
C VAL A 167 0.07 9.97 -10.74
N ALA A 168 0.29 10.82 -11.73
CA ALA A 168 1.53 11.57 -11.93
C ALA A 168 1.28 12.71 -12.93
N LYS A 169 2.19 13.70 -13.02
CA LYS A 169 2.07 14.78 -14.02
C LYS A 169 2.16 14.27 -15.46
N ASP A 170 2.93 13.20 -15.68
CA ASP A 170 3.09 12.53 -16.97
C ASP A 170 2.09 11.38 -17.19
N ALA A 171 1.07 11.22 -16.35
CA ALA A 171 0.09 10.14 -16.46
C ALA A 171 -0.56 10.05 -17.85
N HIS A 172 -0.82 11.18 -18.50
CA HIS A 172 -1.36 11.26 -19.86
C HIS A 172 -0.44 10.65 -20.94
N LYS A 173 0.85 10.43 -20.64
CA LYS A 173 1.84 9.83 -21.55
C LYS A 173 2.01 8.34 -21.35
N ARG A 174 1.37 7.77 -20.32
CA ARG A 174 1.52 6.36 -19.95
C ARG A 174 0.17 5.68 -20.01
N LYS A 175 0.18 4.43 -20.43
CA LYS A 175 -1.01 3.59 -20.47
C LYS A 175 -0.75 2.33 -19.66
N LEU A 176 -1.60 2.08 -18.67
CA LEU A 176 -1.55 0.83 -17.90
C LEU A 176 -2.08 -0.32 -18.76
N LYS A 177 -1.50 -1.50 -18.58
CA LYS A 177 -2.06 -2.76 -19.07
C LYS A 177 -3.46 -2.95 -18.49
N LYS A 178 -4.33 -3.61 -19.25
CA LYS A 178 -5.73 -3.85 -18.84
C LYS A 178 -5.83 -4.74 -17.60
N GLU A 179 -4.91 -5.70 -17.46
CA GLU A 179 -4.87 -6.67 -16.39
C GLU A 179 -3.42 -6.84 -15.91
N GLY A 180 -3.27 -7.23 -14.65
CA GLY A 180 -1.99 -7.48 -14.00
C GLY A 180 -2.19 -8.25 -12.69
N LYS A 181 -1.11 -8.48 -11.96
CA LYS A 181 -1.08 -9.15 -10.65
C LYS A 181 -0.20 -8.35 -9.68
N LEU A 182 -0.36 -8.61 -8.39
CA LEU A 182 0.40 -7.90 -7.34
C LEU A 182 1.93 -7.98 -7.52
N ALA A 183 2.43 -9.10 -8.06
CA ALA A 183 3.85 -9.28 -8.34
C ALA A 183 4.40 -8.27 -9.37
N ASP A 184 3.54 -7.69 -10.21
CA ASP A 184 3.91 -6.71 -11.24
C ASP A 184 4.15 -5.30 -10.66
N ILE A 185 3.76 -5.05 -9.40
CA ILE A 185 3.95 -3.74 -8.74
C ILE A 185 5.44 -3.45 -8.52
N ALA A 186 6.21 -4.43 -8.03
CA ALA A 186 7.62 -4.26 -7.75
C ALA A 186 8.47 -3.86 -8.99
N PRO A 187 8.41 -4.58 -10.12
CA PRO A 187 9.12 -4.18 -11.34
C PRO A 187 8.61 -2.82 -11.88
N THR A 188 7.32 -2.52 -11.71
CA THR A 188 6.78 -1.20 -12.10
C THR A 188 7.37 -0.06 -11.28
N VAL A 189 7.56 -0.25 -9.97
CA VAL A 189 8.23 0.75 -9.11
C VAL A 189 9.69 0.92 -9.53
N LEU A 190 10.44 -0.16 -9.76
CA LEU A 190 11.83 -0.05 -10.22
C LEU A 190 11.94 0.69 -11.56
N TYR A 191 11.05 0.38 -12.50
CA TYR A 191 10.96 1.07 -13.78
C TYR A 191 10.69 2.58 -13.60
N LEU A 192 9.79 2.97 -12.70
CA LEU A 192 9.50 4.38 -12.41
C LEU A 192 10.68 5.09 -11.71
N LEU A 193 11.47 4.36 -10.92
CA LEU A 193 12.71 4.86 -10.31
C LEU A 193 13.89 4.89 -11.28
N GLY A 194 13.75 4.35 -12.50
CA GLY A 194 14.84 4.21 -13.46
C GLY A 194 15.92 3.22 -13.03
N LEU A 195 15.57 2.24 -12.19
CA LEU A 195 16.46 1.18 -11.72
C LEU A 195 16.32 -0.06 -12.62
N GLU A 196 17.41 -0.82 -12.73
CA GLU A 196 17.38 -2.12 -13.41
C GLU A 196 16.49 -3.11 -12.65
N ILE A 197 15.68 -3.86 -13.39
CA ILE A 197 14.84 -4.91 -12.83
C ILE A 197 15.68 -6.19 -12.75
N PRO A 198 15.93 -6.74 -11.55
CA PRO A 198 16.74 -7.94 -11.39
C PRO A 198 16.03 -9.18 -11.97
N GLU A 199 16.81 -10.18 -12.41
CA GLU A 199 16.29 -11.42 -13.02
C GLU A 199 15.36 -12.21 -12.07
N ASP A 200 15.52 -12.07 -10.74
CA ASP A 200 14.64 -12.67 -9.74
C ASP A 200 13.19 -12.14 -9.83
N MET A 201 12.99 -10.91 -10.31
CA MET A 201 11.67 -10.30 -10.54
C MET A 201 11.12 -10.73 -11.91
N THR A 202 10.58 -11.94 -11.97
CA THR A 202 9.99 -12.54 -13.19
C THR A 202 8.64 -11.96 -13.63
N ALA A 203 8.10 -11.01 -12.86
CA ALA A 203 6.87 -10.30 -13.17
C ALA A 203 7.13 -9.15 -14.17
N GLU A 204 6.06 -8.63 -14.77
CA GLU A 204 6.20 -7.62 -15.82
C GLU A 204 5.89 -6.22 -15.29
N VAL A 205 6.40 -5.19 -15.97
CA VAL A 205 5.97 -3.81 -15.70
C VAL A 205 4.55 -3.61 -16.22
N LEU A 206 3.75 -2.80 -15.51
CA LEU A 206 2.32 -2.59 -15.77
C LEU A 206 2.01 -1.54 -16.84
N PHE A 207 3.02 -0.95 -17.48
CA PHE A 207 2.84 -0.01 -18.58
C PHE A 207 2.90 -0.71 -19.95
N GLU A 208 2.05 -0.30 -20.88
CA GLU A 208 2.07 -0.76 -22.27
C GLU A 208 3.24 -0.16 -23.07
N GLY A 209 3.67 -0.86 -24.12
CA GLY A 209 4.57 -0.30 -25.14
C GLY A 209 6.03 -0.16 -24.69
N GLN A 210 6.52 -1.09 -23.88
CA GLN A 210 7.94 -1.22 -23.53
C GLN A 210 8.80 -1.64 -24.71
#